data_AF-A0A0U1KW21-F1
#
_entry.id   AF-A0A0U1KW21-F1
#
_cell.length_a   1.000
_cell.length_b   1.000
_cell.length_c   1.000
_cell.angle_alpha   90.00
_cell.angle_beta   90.00
_cell.angle_gamma   90.00
#
_symmetry.space_group_name_H-M   'P 1'
#
loop_
_entity.id
_entity.type
_entity.pdbx_description
1 polymer ?
#
loop_
_entity_poly.entity_id
_entity_poly.type
_entity_poly.pdbx_seq_one_letter_code
_entity_poly.pdbx_strand_id
1 'polypeptide(L)' 'MPKQITIKQAAEIMGKCQQFVRVGLQRGLLPFGTAVKVHTRWNYYISPKMFYEYVGDAKGGESS' A
#
# COMPACT_ATOMS: atom_id res chain seq x y z
N MET A 1 -6.31 1.96 -18.87
CA MET A 1 -5.14 2.74 -18.40
C MET A 1 -4.97 2.44 -16.92
N PRO A 2 -3.82 2.01 -16.39
CA PRO A 2 -3.77 1.66 -14.98
C PRO A 2 -3.88 2.95 -14.17
N LYS A 3 -5.06 3.18 -13.59
CA LYS A 3 -5.29 4.20 -12.56
C LYS A 3 -4.39 3.80 -11.39
N GLN A 4 -3.30 4.53 -11.20
CA GLN A 4 -2.38 4.32 -10.08
C GLN A 4 -3.19 4.28 -8.78
N ILE A 5 -2.88 3.33 -7.90
CA ILE A 5 -3.51 3.28 -6.58
C ILE A 5 -2.85 4.34 -5.72
N THR A 6 -3.66 5.26 -5.21
CA THR A 6 -3.19 6.25 -4.24
C THR A 6 -3.08 5.62 -2.85
N ILE A 7 -2.26 6.22 -1.98
CA ILE A 7 -2.18 5.85 -0.56
C ILE A 7 -3.57 5.84 0.11
N LYS A 8 -4.43 6.81 -0.25
CA LYS A 8 -5.80 6.89 0.26
C LYS A 8 -6.62 5.67 -0.15
N GLN A 9 -6.64 5.34 -1.44
CA GLN A 9 -7.37 4.17 -1.94
C GLN A 9 -6.85 2.87 -1.34
N ALA A 10 -5.53 2.70 -1.27
CA ALA A 10 -4.94 1.52 -0.65
C ALA A 10 -5.37 1.37 0.82
N ALA A 11 -5.34 2.46 1.58
CA ALA A 11 -5.74 2.47 2.99
C ALA A 11 -7.23 2.11 3.16
N GLU A 12 -8.11 2.70 2.34
CA GLU A 12 -9.56 2.42 2.34
C GLU A 12 -9.84 0.95 2.02
N ILE A 13 -9.20 0.39 0.99
CA ILE A 13 -9.37 -1.00 0.58
C ILE A 13 -8.83 -1.98 1.64
N MET A 14 -7.73 -1.64 2.32
CA MET A 14 -7.15 -2.45 3.40
C MET A 14 -7.89 -2.30 4.74
N GLY A 15 -8.84 -1.36 4.87
CA GLY A 15 -9.45 -1.02 6.16
C GLY A 15 -8.44 -0.48 7.19
N LYS A 16 -7.36 0.16 6.74
CA LYS A 16 -6.30 0.74 7.58
C LYS A 16 -6.19 2.24 7.40
N CYS A 17 -5.42 2.91 8.26
CA CYS A 17 -5.14 4.34 8.11
C CYS A 17 -4.06 4.60 7.04
N GLN A 18 -4.05 5.78 6.44
CA GLN A 18 -3.03 6.14 5.43
C GLN A 18 -1.59 6.06 5.97
N GLN A 19 -1.39 6.32 7.25
CA GLN A 19 -0.07 6.25 7.88
C GLN A 19 0.47 4.81 7.92
N PHE A 20 -0.39 3.80 8.08
CA PHE A 20 -0.01 2.39 7.98
C PHE A 20 0.61 2.09 6.62
N VAL A 21 -0.06 2.51 5.53
CA VAL A 21 0.43 2.30 4.16
C VAL A 21 1.73 3.07 3.92
N ARG A 22 1.83 4.33 4.38
CA ARG A 22 3.05 5.12 4.24
C ARG A 22 4.24 4.47 4.93
N VAL A 23 4.11 4.14 6.22
CA VAL A 23 5.20 3.55 7.01
C VAL A 23 5.55 2.17 6.46
N GLY A 24 4.55 1.37 6.08
CA GLY A 24 4.77 0.05 5.49
C GLY A 24 5.57 0.10 4.19
N LEU A 25 5.26 1.04 3.29
CA LEU A 25 6.02 1.23 2.05
C LEU A 25 7.40 1.84 2.28
N GLN A 26 7.53 2.81 3.21
CA GLN A 26 8.82 3.42 3.56
C GLN A 26 9.79 2.43 4.19
N ARG A 27 9.28 1.45 4.95
CA ARG A 27 10.07 0.41 5.61
C ARG A 27 10.22 -0.86 4.78
N GLY A 28 9.62 -0.93 3.58
CA GLY A 28 9.63 -2.13 2.73
C GLY A 28 8.85 -3.32 3.31
N LEU A 29 7.90 -3.08 4.22
CA LEU A 29 7.09 -4.12 4.88
C LEU A 29 5.88 -4.54 4.04
N LEU A 30 5.46 -3.71 3.08
CA LEU A 30 4.32 -3.98 2.21
C LEU A 30 4.82 -4.35 0.81
N PRO A 31 4.65 -5.61 0.36
CA PRO A 31 5.29 -6.15 -0.85
C PRO A 31 4.58 -5.75 -2.15
N PHE A 32 3.77 -4.70 -2.15
CA PHE A 32 2.97 -4.28 -3.30
C PHE A 32 3.34 -2.89 -3.84
N GLY A 33 4.36 -2.26 -3.28
CA GLY A 33 4.78 -0.93 -3.67
C GLY A 33 6.13 -0.54 -3.08
N THR A 34 6.52 0.69 -3.35
CA THR A 34 7.73 1.29 -2.79
C THR A 34 7.49 2.75 -2.43
N ALA A 35 8.27 3.25 -1.48
CA ALA A 35 8.38 4.66 -1.21
C ALA A 35 9.84 5.10 -1.28
N VAL A 36 10.10 6.16 -2.04
CA VAL A 36 11.43 6.74 -2.21
C VAL A 36 11.40 8.18 -1.72
N LYS A 37 12.35 8.54 -0.85
CA LYS A 37 12.50 9.91 -0.37
C LYS A 37 13.31 10.71 -1.38
N VAL A 38 12.69 11.75 -1.93
CA VAL A 38 13.33 12.71 -2.85
C VAL A 38 13.39 14.05 -2.13
N HIS A 39 14.59 14.43 -1.70
CA HIS A 39 14.85 15.56 -0.79
C HIS A 39 14.00 15.47 0.50
N THR A 40 13.00 16.35 0.65
CA THR A 40 12.12 16.42 1.81
C THR A 40 10.79 15.70 1.60
N ARG A 41 10.47 15.29 0.37
CA ARG A 41 9.18 14.67 0.00
C ARG A 41 9.34 13.19 -0.23
N TRP A 42 8.29 12.44 0.08
CA TRP A 42 8.20 11.02 -0.25
C TRP A 42 7.39 10.85 -1.53
N ASN A 43 7.95 10.12 -2.49
CA ASN A 43 7.23 9.61 -3.64
C ASN A 43 6.81 8.17 -3.38
N TYR A 44 5.56 7.86 -3.70
CA TYR A 44 4.97 6.56 -3.48
C TYR A 44 4.59 5.95 -4.82
N TYR A 45 4.85 4.66 -4.95
CA TYR A 45 4.36 3.87 -6.06
C TYR A 45 3.70 2.62 -5.50
N ILE A 46 2.46 2.37 -5.91
CA ILE A 46 1.73 1.16 -5.58
C ILE A 46 1.42 0.46 -6.90
N SER A 47 1.87 -0.78 -7.04
CA SER A 47 1.54 -1.64 -8.18
C SER A 47 0.11 -2.15 -8.00
N PRO A 48 -0.85 -1.79 -8.87
CA PRO A 48 -2.23 -2.21 -8.70
C PRO A 48 -2.37 -3.73 -8.67
N LYS A 49 -1.61 -4.43 -9.52
CA LYS A 49 -1.63 -5.90 -9.59
C LYS A 49 -1.22 -6.53 -8.26
N MET A 50 -0.03 -6.18 -7.75
CA MET A 50 0.49 -6.73 -6.49
C MET A 50 -0.38 -6.33 -5.30
N PHE A 51 -0.96 -5.13 -5.32
CA PHE A 51 -1.82 -4.66 -4.24
C PHE A 51 -3.09 -5.50 -4.13
N TYR A 52 -3.78 -5.73 -5.25
CA TYR A 52 -5.00 -6.54 -5.23
C TYR A 52 -4.73 -8.02 -4.94
N GLU A 53 -3.59 -8.55 -5.38
CA GLU A 53 -3.11 -9.89 -4.96
C GLU A 53 -2.91 -9.94 -3.44
N TYR A 54 -2.17 -8.99 -2.86
CA TYR A 54 -1.92 -8.92 -1.42
C TYR A 54 -3.20 -8.77 -0.58
N VAL A 55 -4.13 -7.90 -0.97
CA VAL A 55 -5.38 -7.70 -0.22
C VAL A 55 -6.35 -8.89 -0.40
N GLY A 56 -6.32 -9.53 -1.57
CA GLY A 56 -7.02 -10.80 -1.79
C GLY A 56 -6.53 -11.90 -0.85
N ASP A 57 -5.20 -11.99 -0.64
CA ASP A 57 -4.58 -12.92 0.31
C ASP A 57 -4.83 -12.52 1.78
N ALA A 58 -4.93 -11.22 2.08
CA ALA A 58 -5.16 -10.72 3.45
C ALA A 58 -6.53 -11.12 4.04
N LYS A 59 -7.50 -11.53 3.21
CA LYS A 59 -8.82 -12.01 3.67
C LYS A 59 -8.78 -13.39 4.36
N GLY A 60 -7.61 -14.02 4.49
CA GLY A 60 -7.42 -15.27 5.23
C GLY A 60 -7.10 -15.11 6.73
N GLY A 61 -7.09 -13.90 7.30
CA GLY A 61 -6.48 -13.64 8.61
C GLY A 61 -7.27 -12.83 9.64
N GLU A 62 -8.60 -12.72 9.54
CA GLU A 62 -9.44 -12.16 10.61
C GLU A 62 -10.44 -13.23 11.09
N SER A 63 -9.96 -14.12 11.95
CA SER A 63 -10.73 -14.78 13.01
C SER A 63 -10.01 -14.51 14.33
N SER A 64 -10.44 -13.49 15.06
CA SER A 64 -10.33 -13.33 16.51
C SER A 64 -11.21 -12.17 16.96
#